data_AF-A0A6P0NGL9-F1
#
_entry.id   AF-A0A6P0NGL9-F1
#
_cell.length_a   1.000
_cell.length_b   1.000
_cell.length_c   1.000
_cell.angle_alpha   90.00
_cell.angle_beta   90.00
_cell.angle_gamma   90.00
#
_symmetry.space_group_name_H-M   'P 1'
#
loop_
_entity.id
_entity.type
_entity.pdbx_description
1 polymer ?
#
loop_
_entity_poly.entity_id
_entity_poly.type
_entity_poly.pdbx_seq_one_letter_code
_entity_poly.pdbx_strand_id
1 'polypeptide(L)'
;KTQTQATIGGVKYNSTITLTYVAGNEADQKKLSEWYNDCHPDTFSGGASKAMDSRKNGSLVIYDPNGQEAMRYNFIDLFPGTKKQISSLSVDSGGSLAEDTLELFFTQVIRKI
;
A
#
# COMPACT_ATOMS: atom_id res chain seq x y z
N LYS A 1 32.55 27.19 -12.91
CA LYS A 1 31.38 26.28 -12.87
C LYS A 1 31.52 25.40 -11.65
N THR A 2 30.76 25.67 -10.60
CA THR A 2 30.82 24.91 -9.34
C THR A 2 30.05 23.61 -9.57
N GLN A 3 30.73 22.45 -9.50
CA GLN A 3 30.07 21.16 -9.57
C GLN A 3 29.40 20.91 -8.22
N THR A 4 28.07 20.91 -8.19
CA THR A 4 27.31 20.52 -7.01
C THR A 4 27.50 19.02 -6.82
N GLN A 5 28.36 18.64 -5.86
CA GLN A 5 28.49 17.25 -5.45
C GLN A 5 27.24 16.88 -4.64
N ALA A 6 26.35 16.08 -5.22
CA ALA A 6 25.24 15.48 -4.49
C ALA A 6 25.81 14.35 -3.62
N THR A 7 26.05 14.63 -2.34
CA THR A 7 26.28 13.57 -1.36
C THR A 7 25.02 12.71 -1.32
N ILE A 8 25.16 11.40 -1.56
CA ILE A 8 24.04 10.45 -1.46
C ILE A 8 23.61 10.43 0.02
N GLY A 9 22.61 11.23 0.35
CA GLY A 9 21.92 11.17 1.64
C GLY A 9 21.38 9.76 1.81
N GLY A 10 21.67 9.14 2.96
CA GLY A 10 21.50 7.71 3.20
C GLY A 10 20.20 7.10 2.66
N VAL A 11 20.29 5.83 2.28
CA VAL A 11 19.14 5.05 1.81
C VAL A 11 18.09 5.02 2.93
N LYS A 12 16.91 5.59 2.68
CA LYS A 12 15.76 5.49 3.60
C LYS A 12 15.10 4.13 3.40
N TYR A 13 15.31 3.22 4.35
CA TYR A 13 14.76 1.86 4.36
C TYR A 13 13.29 1.77 4.79
N ASN A 14 12.65 2.91 5.03
CA ASN A 14 11.34 3.06 5.67
C ASN A 14 10.38 3.88 4.80
N SER A 15 10.43 3.65 3.50
CA SER A 15 9.46 4.22 2.57
C SER A 15 8.19 3.37 2.60
N THR A 16 7.04 4.00 2.88
CA THR A 16 5.72 3.37 2.90
C THR A 16 4.83 3.99 1.83
N ILE A 17 3.85 3.22 1.36
CA ILE A 17 2.75 3.72 0.56
C ILE A 17 1.53 3.80 1.47
N THR A 18 0.92 4.97 1.58
CA THR A 18 -0.37 5.11 2.26
C THR A 18 -1.46 5.19 1.20
N LEU A 19 -2.36 4.22 1.19
CA LEU A 19 -3.53 4.18 0.32
C LEU A 19 -4.77 4.53 1.14
N THR A 20 -5.41 5.65 0.79
CA THR A 20 -6.73 6.01 1.31
C THR A 20 -7.75 5.78 0.20
N TYR A 21 -8.78 4.99 0.49
CA TYR A 21 -9.80 4.62 -0.48
C TYR A 21 -11.18 4.57 0.19
N VAL A 22 -12.23 4.83 -0.59
CA VAL A 22 -13.61 4.65 -0.12
C VAL A 22 -13.83 3.16 0.10
N ALA A 23 -14.39 2.79 1.26
CA ALA A 23 -14.75 1.43 1.61
C ALA A 23 -15.50 0.76 0.44
N GLY A 24 -14.88 -0.25 -0.16
CA GLY A 24 -15.44 -0.99 -1.28
C GLY A 24 -16.60 -1.89 -0.87
N ASN A 25 -17.06 -2.73 -1.80
CA ASN A 25 -17.99 -3.81 -1.45
C ASN A 25 -17.35 -4.80 -0.46
N GLU A 26 -18.20 -5.58 0.23
CA GLU A 26 -17.76 -6.56 1.22
C GLU A 26 -16.75 -7.58 0.67
N ALA A 27 -16.89 -7.97 -0.61
CA ALA A 27 -16.01 -8.95 -1.24
C ALA A 27 -14.57 -8.45 -1.39
N ASP A 28 -14.38 -7.17 -1.71
CA ASP A 28 -13.04 -6.57 -1.85
C ASP A 28 -12.40 -6.32 -0.47
N GLN A 29 -13.20 -5.95 0.53
CA GLN A 29 -12.73 -5.86 1.91
C GLN A 29 -12.32 -7.22 2.49
N LYS A 30 -13.03 -8.30 2.11
CA LYS A 30 -12.69 -9.68 2.50
C LYS A 30 -11.33 -10.11 1.95
N LYS A 31 -11.07 -9.91 0.65
CA LYS A 31 -9.77 -10.21 0.03
C LYS A 31 -8.62 -9.47 0.70
N LEU A 32 -8.82 -8.19 1.04
CA LEU A 32 -7.80 -7.40 1.73
C LEU A 32 -7.54 -7.93 3.14
N SER A 33 -8.60 -8.30 3.85
CA SER A 33 -8.50 -8.82 5.22
C SER A 33 -7.87 -10.22 5.25
N GLU A 34 -8.19 -11.08 4.29
CA GLU A 34 -7.53 -12.38 4.10
C GLU A 34 -6.03 -12.19 3.83
N TRP A 35 -5.66 -11.29 2.91
CA TRP A 35 -4.25 -10.99 2.65
C TRP A 35 -3.53 -10.43 3.88
N TYR A 36 -4.19 -9.57 4.66
CA TYR A 36 -3.65 -9.05 5.92
C TYR A 36 -3.35 -10.18 6.91
N ASN A 37 -4.29 -11.11 7.09
CA ASN A 37 -4.15 -12.26 7.98
C ASN A 37 -3.11 -13.27 7.49
N ASP A 38 -2.95 -13.43 6.18
CA ASP A 38 -1.92 -14.29 5.60
C ASP A 38 -0.50 -13.72 5.84
N CYS A 39 -0.38 -12.39 5.95
CA CYS A 39 0.87 -11.70 6.24
C CYS A 39 1.15 -11.57 7.74
N HIS A 40 0.13 -11.46 8.59
CA HIS A 40 0.26 -11.37 10.04
C HIS A 40 -0.26 -12.63 10.71
N PRO A 41 0.60 -13.46 11.31
CA PRO A 41 0.15 -14.70 11.93
C PRO A 41 -0.85 -14.39 13.03
N ASP A 42 -1.98 -15.09 13.02
CA ASP A 42 -2.94 -14.98 14.11
C ASP A 42 -2.39 -15.70 15.35
N THR A 43 -2.48 -15.02 16.50
CA THR A 43 -1.97 -15.45 17.82
C THR A 43 -2.43 -16.84 18.24
N PHE A 44 -3.52 -17.34 17.65
CA PHE A 44 -4.10 -18.64 17.98
C PHE A 44 -3.49 -19.83 17.22
N SER A 45 -2.92 -19.62 16.03
CA SER A 45 -2.55 -20.74 15.15
C SER A 45 -1.13 -21.28 15.39
N GLY A 46 -0.26 -20.55 16.08
CA GLY A 46 1.15 -20.95 16.29
C GLY A 46 1.92 -21.27 15.00
N GLY A 47 1.33 -21.01 13.83
CA GLY A 47 1.83 -21.39 12.53
C GLY A 47 2.78 -20.32 12.03
N ALA A 48 3.94 -20.73 11.53
CA ALA A 48 4.89 -19.86 10.87
C ALA A 48 4.15 -18.92 9.91
N SER A 49 4.30 -17.61 10.10
CA SER A 49 3.65 -16.66 9.20
C SER A 49 4.12 -16.95 7.78
N LYS A 50 3.18 -17.08 6.85
CA LYS A 50 3.50 -17.12 5.42
C LYS A 50 3.86 -15.71 4.92
N ALA A 51 4.35 -14.83 5.79
CA ALA A 51 4.53 -13.41 5.51
C ALA A 51 5.45 -13.14 4.33
N MET A 52 6.38 -14.05 4.02
CA MET A 52 7.21 -13.99 2.82
C MET A 52 6.49 -14.54 1.58
N ASP A 53 5.79 -15.67 1.69
CA ASP A 53 5.07 -16.30 0.56
C ASP A 53 3.81 -15.51 0.15
N SER A 54 3.23 -14.76 1.09
CA SER A 54 2.00 -13.99 0.91
C SER A 54 2.26 -12.56 0.41
N ARG A 55 3.52 -12.17 0.21
CA ARG A 55 3.85 -10.87 -0.38
C ARG A 55 3.34 -10.80 -1.82
N LYS A 56 2.95 -9.60 -2.25
CA LYS A 56 2.44 -9.35 -3.60
C LYS A 56 3.34 -8.35 -4.31
N ASN A 57 3.36 -8.38 -5.64
CA ASN A 57 3.94 -7.30 -6.42
C ASN A 57 2.82 -6.36 -6.89
N GLY A 58 3.11 -5.07 -6.97
CA GLY A 58 2.13 -4.06 -7.34
C GLY A 58 2.72 -2.97 -8.22
N SER A 59 1.87 -2.26 -8.96
CA SER A 59 2.31 -1.16 -9.82
C SER A 59 1.44 0.06 -9.61
N LEU A 60 2.05 1.24 -9.54
CA LEU A 60 1.40 2.53 -9.71
C LEU A 60 1.73 3.04 -11.11
N VAL A 61 0.70 3.23 -11.92
CA VAL A 61 0.83 3.74 -13.29
C VAL A 61 0.13 5.07 -13.38
N ILE A 62 0.84 6.08 -13.87
CA ILE A 62 0.34 7.44 -14.08
C ILE A 62 0.23 7.64 -15.59
N TYR A 63 -0.95 8.06 -16.03
CA TYR A 63 -1.23 8.29 -17.44
C TYR A 63 -1.37 9.80 -17.70
N ASP A 64 -0.92 10.23 -18.87
CA ASP A 64 -1.25 11.53 -19.41
C ASP A 64 -2.76 11.64 -19.72
N PRO A 65 -3.32 12.86 -19.84
CA PRO A 65 -4.73 13.04 -20.18
C PRO A 65 -5.15 12.41 -21.53
N ASN A 66 -4.18 12.13 -22.41
CA ASN A 66 -4.40 11.43 -23.68
C ASN A 66 -4.40 9.89 -23.55
N GLY A 67 -4.24 9.36 -22.33
CA GLY A 67 -4.22 7.93 -22.02
C GLY A 67 -2.87 7.24 -22.23
N GLN A 68 -1.80 7.96 -22.60
CA GLN A 68 -0.46 7.39 -22.70
C GLN A 68 0.16 7.23 -21.31
N GLU A 69 0.90 6.14 -21.09
CA GLU A 69 1.63 5.91 -19.83
C GLU A 69 2.75 6.96 -19.71
N ALA A 70 2.65 7.83 -18.71
CA ALA A 70 3.65 8.84 -18.43
C ALA A 70 4.72 8.31 -17.46
N MET A 71 4.31 7.53 -16.46
CA MET A 71 5.22 6.98 -15.45
C MET A 71 4.71 5.66 -14.88
N ARG A 72 5.62 4.74 -14.55
CA ARG A 72 5.31 3.52 -13.81
C ARG A 72 6.28 3.25 -12.68
N TYR A 73 5.71 2.93 -11.51
CA TYR A 73 6.43 2.48 -10.33
C TYR A 73 6.00 1.05 -10.03
N ASN A 74 6.93 0.10 -10.09
CA ASN A 74 6.70 -1.30 -9.73
C ASN A 74 7.27 -1.56 -8.34
N PHE A 75 6.41 -1.93 -7.40
CA PHE A 75 6.75 -2.31 -6.05
C PHE A 75 6.89 -3.82 -5.96
N ILE A 76 8.03 -4.28 -5.46
CA ILE A 76 8.35 -5.69 -5.26
C ILE A 76 8.21 -6.01 -3.78
N ASP A 77 7.64 -7.17 -3.49
CA ASP A 77 7.46 -7.67 -2.12
C ASP A 77 6.61 -6.73 -1.25
N LEU A 78 5.45 -6.30 -1.77
CA LEU A 78 4.47 -5.57 -0.97
C LEU A 78 3.89 -6.46 0.12
N PHE A 79 3.77 -5.90 1.31
CA PHE A 79 3.03 -6.48 2.42
C PHE A 79 2.20 -5.39 3.13
N PRO A 80 1.00 -5.73 3.63
CA PRO A 80 0.19 -4.80 4.35
C PRO A 80 0.82 -4.51 5.71
N GLY A 81 0.82 -3.24 6.08
CA GLY A 81 1.27 -2.72 7.36
C GLY A 81 0.08 -2.48 8.27
N THR A 82 -0.06 -1.25 8.77
CA THR A 82 -1.22 -0.85 9.58
C THR A 82 -2.46 -0.67 8.70
N LYS A 83 -3.56 -1.34 9.07
CA LYS A 83 -4.90 -1.03 8.53
C LYS A 83 -5.63 -0.14 9.53
N LYS A 84 -6.10 1.03 9.09
CA LYS A 84 -6.95 1.93 9.87
C LYS A 84 -8.27 2.12 9.14
N GLN A 85 -9.34 1.63 9.76
CA GLN A 85 -10.69 1.92 9.30
C GLN A 85 -11.13 3.25 9.94
N ILE A 86 -11.39 4.27 9.13
CA ILE A 86 -11.98 5.53 9.62
C ILE A 86 -13.49 5.35 9.56
N SER A 87 -14.04 4.60 10.52
CA SER A 87 -15.49 4.45 10.68
C SER A 87 -15.95 5.17 11.95
N SER A 88 -16.12 6.48 11.86
CA SER A 88 -17.21 7.13 12.57
C SER A 88 -18.08 7.84 11.54
N LEU A 89 -18.85 7.07 10.79
CA LEU A 89 -20.03 7.61 10.11
C LEU A 89 -21.02 7.95 11.23
N SER A 90 -20.96 9.18 11.73
CA SER A 90 -21.94 9.68 12.67
C SER A 90 -23.28 9.81 11.93
N VAL A 91 -24.40 9.51 12.58
CA VAL A 91 -25.74 9.53 11.95
C VAL A 91 -26.14 10.91 11.40
N ASP A 92 -25.42 11.93 11.83
CA ASP A 92 -25.43 13.35 11.47
C ASP A 92 -24.56 13.69 10.24
N SER A 93 -23.68 12.79 9.81
CA SER A 93 -22.78 12.97 8.65
C SER A 93 -23.40 12.53 7.33
N GLY A 94 -24.57 13.10 6.99
CA GLY A 94 -25.21 12.89 5.69
C GLY A 94 -24.27 13.23 4.53
N GLY A 95 -23.94 12.24 3.70
CA GLY A 95 -23.12 12.41 2.50
C GLY A 95 -21.62 12.08 2.64
N SER A 96 -21.16 11.69 3.83
CA SER A 96 -19.77 11.22 4.00
C SER A 96 -19.67 9.72 3.67
N LEU A 97 -18.70 9.35 2.82
CA LEU A 97 -18.38 7.96 2.54
C LEU A 97 -17.35 7.46 3.57
N ALA A 98 -17.47 6.22 4.02
CA ALA A 98 -16.45 5.63 4.90
C ALA A 98 -15.13 5.49 4.13
N GLU A 99 -14.04 5.98 4.72
CA GLU A 99 -12.69 5.87 4.16
C GLU A 99 -11.87 4.85 4.93
N ASP A 100 -11.19 3.98 4.19
CA ASP A 100 -10.22 3.04 4.71
C ASP A 100 -8.82 3.55 4.36
N THR A 101 -7.90 3.48 5.33
CA THR A 101 -6.49 3.77 5.13
C THR A 101 -5.66 2.51 5.34
N LEU A 102 -4.85 2.16 4.34
CA LEU A 102 -3.94 1.03 4.37
C LEU A 102 -2.50 1.50 4.14
N GLU A 103 -1.62 1.18 5.07
CA GLU A 103 -0.18 1.31 4.87
C GLU A 103 0.34 0.05 4.17
N LEU A 104 1.18 0.23 3.15
CA LEU A 104 1.90 -0.84 2.47
C LEU A 104 3.39 -0.60 2.58
N PHE A 105 4.10 -1.66 2.92
CA PHE A 105 5.56 -1.71 2.92
C PHE A 105 6.03 -2.51 1.71
N PHE A 106 7.23 -2.21 1.21
CA PHE A 106 7.82 -2.90 0.06
C PHE A 106 9.33 -3.06 0.25
N THR A 107 9.91 -4.05 -0.42
CA THR A 107 11.37 -4.28 -0.39
C THR A 107 12.08 -3.42 -1.43
N GLN A 108 11.49 -3.27 -2.62
CA GLN A 108 12.09 -2.54 -3.72
C GLN A 108 11.04 -1.81 -4.55
N VAL A 109 11.43 -0.65 -5.10
CA VAL A 109 10.67 0.04 -6.15
C VAL A 109 11.52 0.15 -7.41
N ILE A 110 10.97 -0.26 -8.55
CA ILE A 110 11.56 -0.13 -9.87
C ILE A 110 10.78 0.94 -10.63
N ARG A 111 11.46 2.00 -11.05
CA ARG A 111 10.88 3.05 -11.89
C ARG A 111 11.09 2.69 -13.35
N LYS A 112 9.99 2.61 -14.10
CA LYS A 112 10.02 2.45 -15.56
C LYS A 112 9.49 3.74 -16.17
N ILE A 113 10.33 4.36 -16.99
CA ILE A 113 10.02 5.52 -17.84
C ILE A 113 9.84 4.96 -19.25
#